data_AF-A0A895YLH6-F1
#
_entry.id   AF-A0A895YLH6-F1
#
_cell.length_a   1.000
_cell.length_b   1.000
_cell.length_c   1.000
_cell.angle_alpha   90.00
_cell.angle_beta   90.00
_cell.angle_gamma   90.00
#
_symmetry.space_group_name_H-M   'P 1'
#
loop_
_entity.id
_entity.type
_entity.pdbx_description
1 polymer ?
#
loop_
_entity_poly.entity_id
_entity_poly.type
_entity_poly.pdbx_seq_one_letter_code
_entity_poly.pdbx_strand_id
1 'polypeptide(L)'
;MDVRGISHHIDHLSEERAAADMCVIREELHCTAVMPIGSDLARLRAASQAALTAGLAVWIRPQRANRPVREQMAHLAGVAAMAEELRVAHPGRVTLLVGTEFSLTAPGLLPGRGEFVRIQIIRRPRLRRLFERRMNRRLAALLARACEVAREHFSGPLTYGAGPWEDIDWSRFDVAGINLYRQGRDTEGYARRLRELTARLDRPLVITEFGCGAYQGAEVRGAGSFFAVNWFADPPRLRKGIVRDESVQARYLVELLHLYQEVGVHGAFVFTFTMPDFPHHEDPAFDLDAAGFGVVRPTADLASWVPKEAFHAVADQYAAGEG
;
A
#
# COMPACT_ATOMS: atom_id res chain seq x y z
N MET A 1 -18.04 0.94 5.31
CA MET A 1 -16.63 1.33 5.12
C MET A 1 -16.62 2.53 4.18
N ASP A 2 -16.06 3.66 4.60
CA ASP A 2 -16.22 4.95 3.94
C ASP A 2 -15.20 5.13 2.80
N VAL A 3 -14.00 4.56 3.00
CA VAL A 3 -12.92 4.59 2.01
C VAL A 3 -12.78 3.20 1.38
N ARG A 4 -13.28 3.08 0.15
CA ARG A 4 -13.06 1.95 -0.75
C ARG A 4 -11.91 2.33 -1.67
N GLY A 5 -10.70 1.93 -1.29
CA GLY A 5 -9.46 2.42 -1.88
C GLY A 5 -8.71 1.37 -2.68
N ILE A 6 -7.87 1.85 -3.59
CA ILE A 6 -6.80 1.08 -4.23
C ILE A 6 -5.54 1.94 -4.30
N SER A 7 -4.36 1.33 -4.13
CA SER A 7 -3.10 2.03 -4.38
C SER A 7 -2.70 1.97 -5.85
N HIS A 8 -1.94 2.94 -6.30
CA HIS A 8 -1.47 2.98 -7.69
C HIS A 8 -0.06 3.56 -7.76
N HIS A 9 0.90 2.75 -8.23
CA HIS A 9 2.26 3.20 -8.49
C HIS A 9 2.31 4.00 -9.78
N ILE A 10 2.84 5.23 -9.72
CA ILE A 10 2.74 6.19 -10.83
C ILE A 10 4.08 6.57 -11.46
N ASP A 11 5.21 6.18 -10.87
CA ASP A 11 6.54 6.63 -11.31
C ASP A 11 6.90 6.20 -12.75
N HIS A 12 6.28 5.13 -13.26
CA HIS A 12 6.53 4.57 -14.59
C HIS A 12 5.51 4.99 -15.66
N LEU A 13 4.45 5.71 -15.29
CA LEU A 13 3.32 6.01 -16.17
C LEU A 13 3.47 7.36 -16.85
N SER A 14 3.00 7.50 -18.09
CA SER A 14 2.76 8.84 -18.64
C SER A 14 1.61 9.53 -17.89
N GLU A 15 1.52 10.85 -17.97
CA GLU A 15 0.42 11.59 -17.33
C GLU A 15 -0.94 11.19 -17.90
N GLU A 16 -1.01 10.95 -19.21
CA GLU A 16 -2.23 10.50 -19.90
C GLU A 16 -2.65 9.11 -19.42
N ARG A 17 -1.70 8.18 -19.27
CA ARG A 17 -1.99 6.83 -18.79
C ARG A 17 -2.46 6.85 -17.33
N ALA A 18 -1.79 7.63 -16.47
CA ALA A 18 -2.20 7.81 -15.09
C ALA A 18 -3.64 8.38 -15.02
N ALA A 19 -3.96 9.39 -15.83
CA ALA A 19 -5.31 9.95 -15.87
C ALA A 19 -6.37 8.95 -16.34
N ALA A 20 -6.08 8.18 -17.40
CA ALA A 20 -6.97 7.12 -17.87
C ALA A 20 -7.17 6.03 -16.81
N ASP A 21 -6.12 5.64 -16.08
CA ASP A 21 -6.22 4.70 -14.96
C ASP A 21 -7.12 5.24 -13.84
N MET A 22 -7.07 6.54 -13.51
CA MET A 22 -7.96 7.12 -12.50
C MET A 22 -9.45 7.04 -12.89
N CYS A 23 -9.77 7.22 -14.17
CA CYS A 23 -11.14 7.04 -14.66
C CYS A 23 -11.63 5.60 -14.47
N VAL A 24 -10.80 4.61 -14.83
CA VAL A 24 -11.14 3.19 -14.63
C VAL A 24 -11.28 2.86 -13.14
N ILE A 25 -10.35 3.35 -12.31
CA ILE A 25 -10.38 3.14 -10.86
C ILE A 25 -11.70 3.66 -10.25
N ARG A 26 -12.19 4.80 -10.75
CA ARG A 26 -13.48 5.34 -10.33
C ARG A 26 -14.66 4.55 -10.88
N GLU A 27 -14.76 4.44 -12.20
CA GLU A 27 -15.99 4.07 -12.90
C GLU A 27 -16.18 2.57 -13.00
N GLU A 28 -15.09 1.80 -13.11
CA GLU A 28 -15.14 0.35 -13.28
C GLU A 28 -14.82 -0.40 -11.99
N LEU A 29 -13.89 0.12 -11.17
CA LEU A 29 -13.59 -0.47 -9.85
C LEU A 29 -14.46 0.09 -8.72
N HIS A 30 -15.28 1.11 -8.98
CA HIS A 30 -16.16 1.74 -7.98
C HIS A 30 -15.43 2.25 -6.73
N CYS A 31 -14.15 2.63 -6.87
CA CYS A 31 -13.36 3.15 -5.76
C CYS A 31 -13.87 4.55 -5.38
N THR A 32 -13.83 4.85 -4.07
CA THR A 32 -14.08 6.22 -3.55
C THR A 32 -12.79 7.00 -3.36
N ALA A 33 -11.65 6.30 -3.24
CA ALA A 33 -10.34 6.91 -3.09
C ALA A 33 -9.23 6.15 -3.82
N VAL A 34 -8.14 6.85 -4.12
CA VAL A 34 -6.91 6.25 -4.65
C VAL A 34 -5.71 6.72 -3.84
N MET A 35 -4.73 5.84 -3.64
CA MET A 35 -3.44 6.15 -3.03
C MET A 35 -2.35 6.19 -4.11
N PRO A 36 -2.08 7.36 -4.74
CA PRO A 36 -0.96 7.49 -5.65
C PRO A 36 0.36 7.34 -4.88
N ILE A 37 1.22 6.44 -5.36
CA ILE A 37 2.53 6.12 -4.78
C ILE A 37 3.61 6.50 -5.78
N GLY A 38 4.49 7.42 -5.38
CA GLY A 38 5.55 7.90 -6.26
C GLY A 38 6.63 8.69 -5.54
N SER A 39 7.75 8.87 -6.24
CA SER A 39 8.93 9.61 -5.77
C SER A 39 9.12 10.94 -6.48
N ASP A 40 8.52 11.10 -7.66
CA ASP A 40 8.55 12.32 -8.45
C ASP A 40 7.38 13.25 -8.08
N LEU A 41 7.69 14.50 -7.75
CA LEU A 41 6.69 15.46 -7.27
C LEU A 41 5.73 15.90 -8.39
N ALA A 42 6.21 16.06 -9.61
CA ALA A 42 5.38 16.49 -10.74
C ALA A 42 4.40 15.39 -11.12
N ARG A 43 4.87 14.14 -11.19
CA ARG A 43 4.01 12.98 -11.45
C ARG A 43 2.98 12.76 -10.34
N LEU A 44 3.39 12.90 -9.07
CA LEU A 44 2.45 12.83 -7.93
C LEU A 44 1.35 13.90 -8.02
N ARG A 45 1.71 15.14 -8.38
CA ARG A 45 0.76 16.23 -8.58
C ARG A 45 -0.22 15.90 -9.71
N ALA A 46 0.30 15.55 -10.89
CA ALA A 46 -0.51 15.25 -12.07
C ALA A 46 -1.49 14.10 -11.81
N ALA A 47 -1.02 12.99 -11.25
CA ALA A 47 -1.86 11.84 -10.92
C ALA A 47 -2.93 12.18 -9.86
N SER A 48 -2.57 12.98 -8.84
CA SER A 48 -3.52 13.39 -7.80
C SER A 48 -4.60 14.35 -8.35
N GLN A 49 -4.22 15.27 -9.25
CA GLN A 49 -5.18 16.15 -9.93
C GLN A 49 -6.14 15.37 -10.83
N ALA A 50 -5.61 14.40 -11.58
CA ALA A 50 -6.43 13.52 -12.41
C ALA A 50 -7.42 12.71 -11.56
N ALA A 51 -6.97 12.16 -10.42
CA ALA A 51 -7.84 11.43 -9.49
C ALA A 51 -8.95 12.31 -8.91
N LEU A 52 -8.62 13.53 -8.47
CA LEU A 52 -9.61 14.49 -7.95
C LEU A 52 -10.62 14.88 -9.03
N THR A 53 -10.18 15.06 -10.28
CA THR A 53 -11.04 15.35 -11.44
C THR A 53 -11.97 14.20 -11.77
N ALA A 54 -11.48 12.96 -11.69
CA ALA A 54 -12.26 11.73 -11.82
C ALA A 54 -13.20 11.48 -10.62
N GLY A 55 -13.26 12.38 -9.63
CA GLY A 55 -14.16 12.23 -8.49
C GLY A 55 -13.68 11.23 -7.44
N LEU A 56 -12.38 10.92 -7.36
CA LEU A 56 -11.76 10.16 -6.26
C LEU A 56 -11.28 11.10 -5.15
N ALA A 57 -11.24 10.61 -3.91
CA ALA A 57 -10.41 11.23 -2.87
C ALA A 57 -8.96 10.72 -3.02
N VAL A 58 -7.96 11.52 -2.63
CA VAL A 58 -6.55 11.17 -2.79
C VAL A 58 -5.84 11.01 -1.45
N TRP A 59 -5.12 9.91 -1.34
CA TRP A 59 -4.25 9.58 -0.20
C TRP A 59 -2.81 9.61 -0.69
N ILE A 60 -2.15 10.76 -0.60
CA ILE A 60 -0.86 10.97 -1.24
C ILE A 60 0.21 10.24 -0.43
N ARG A 61 0.87 9.24 -1.05
CA ARG A 61 1.94 8.46 -0.43
C ARG A 61 3.30 8.79 -1.07
N PRO A 62 4.11 9.67 -0.45
CA PRO A 62 5.47 9.89 -0.90
C PRO A 62 6.32 8.63 -0.73
N GLN A 63 7.09 8.25 -1.75
CA GLN A 63 7.93 7.05 -1.77
C GLN A 63 9.39 7.45 -2.01
N ARG A 64 10.22 7.50 -0.96
CA ARG A 64 11.68 7.73 -1.04
C ARG A 64 12.44 6.72 -0.17
N ALA A 65 12.18 5.43 -0.40
CA ALA A 65 12.79 4.35 0.36
C ALA A 65 14.32 4.37 0.27
N ASN A 66 14.99 3.97 1.35
CA ASN A 66 16.46 3.86 1.46
C ASN A 66 17.25 5.16 1.23
N ARG A 67 16.61 6.33 1.20
CA ARG A 67 17.29 7.62 1.14
C ARG A 67 17.66 8.13 2.54
N PRO A 68 18.70 8.97 2.69
CA PRO A 68 18.98 9.65 3.96
C PRO A 68 17.75 10.37 4.51
N VAL A 69 17.56 10.36 5.84
CA VAL A 69 16.39 10.99 6.50
C VAL A 69 16.22 12.46 6.09
N ARG A 70 17.32 13.21 5.95
CA ARG A 70 17.29 14.60 5.48
C ARG A 70 16.63 14.74 4.11
N GLU A 71 16.95 13.85 3.17
CA GLU A 71 16.35 13.86 1.84
C GLU A 71 14.88 13.45 1.87
N GLN A 72 14.52 12.46 2.70
CA GLN A 72 13.13 12.06 2.89
C GLN A 72 12.28 13.21 3.45
N MET A 73 12.79 13.95 4.44
CA MET A 73 12.07 15.11 5.02
C MET A 73 11.98 16.27 4.03
N ALA A 74 13.04 16.56 3.27
CA ALA A 74 12.99 17.59 2.24
C ALA A 74 11.96 17.26 1.14
N HIS A 75 11.90 15.98 0.74
CA HIS A 75 10.88 15.52 -0.20
C HIS A 75 9.46 15.62 0.41
N LEU A 76 9.28 15.19 1.66
CA LEU A 76 8.01 15.30 2.37
C LEU A 76 7.52 16.75 2.45
N ALA A 77 8.40 17.72 2.70
CA ALA A 77 8.04 19.13 2.71
C ALA A 77 7.46 19.58 1.35
N GLY A 78 8.11 19.18 0.25
CA GLY A 78 7.63 19.46 -1.10
C GLY A 78 6.28 18.79 -1.42
N VAL A 79 6.10 17.53 -0.99
CA VAL A 79 4.82 16.82 -1.15
C VAL A 79 3.73 17.46 -0.30
N ALA A 80 4.04 17.89 0.93
CA ALA A 80 3.08 18.55 1.83
C ALA A 80 2.60 19.89 1.28
N ALA A 81 3.51 20.72 0.76
CA ALA A 81 3.14 21.98 0.10
C ALA A 81 2.25 21.74 -1.13
N MET A 82 2.59 20.76 -1.98
CA MET A 82 1.75 20.38 -3.12
C MET A 82 0.37 19.86 -2.69
N ALA A 83 0.33 19.01 -1.65
CA ALA A 83 -0.92 18.47 -1.12
C ALA A 83 -1.82 19.59 -0.56
N GLU A 84 -1.25 20.64 0.02
CA GLU A 84 -2.01 21.78 0.53
C GLU A 84 -2.69 22.57 -0.59
N GLU A 85 -1.99 22.81 -1.70
CA GLU A 85 -2.59 23.44 -2.88
C GLU A 85 -3.79 22.63 -3.39
N LEU A 86 -3.65 21.30 -3.46
CA LEU A 86 -4.76 20.41 -3.85
C LEU A 86 -5.89 20.41 -2.83
N ARG A 87 -5.58 20.45 -1.53
CA ARG A 87 -6.58 20.46 -0.44
C ARG A 87 -7.41 21.74 -0.43
N VAL A 88 -6.78 22.89 -0.71
CA VAL A 88 -7.50 24.17 -0.84
C VAL A 88 -8.45 24.14 -2.03
N ALA A 89 -8.00 23.59 -3.17
CA ALA A 89 -8.84 23.45 -4.36
C ALA A 89 -9.95 22.38 -4.20
N HIS A 90 -9.70 21.33 -3.41
CA HIS A 90 -10.63 20.22 -3.20
C HIS A 90 -10.80 19.90 -1.70
N PRO A 91 -11.55 20.73 -0.95
CA PRO A 91 -11.71 20.56 0.49
C PRO A 91 -12.26 19.18 0.88
N GLY A 92 -11.65 18.56 1.90
CA GLY A 92 -12.08 17.25 2.44
C GLY A 92 -11.71 16.04 1.58
N ARG A 93 -10.93 16.21 0.51
CA ARG A 93 -10.62 15.14 -0.46
C ARG A 93 -9.16 14.72 -0.51
N VAL A 94 -8.30 15.33 0.31
CA VAL A 94 -6.85 15.11 0.30
C VAL A 94 -6.38 14.70 1.69
N THR A 95 -5.73 13.53 1.78
CA THR A 95 -5.04 13.02 2.98
C THR A 95 -3.58 12.79 2.64
N LEU A 96 -2.66 13.15 3.55
CA LEU A 96 -1.22 12.98 3.34
C LEU A 96 -0.67 11.88 4.26
N LEU A 97 0.04 10.92 3.66
CA LEU A 97 0.87 9.98 4.39
C LEU A 97 2.24 10.62 4.66
N VAL A 98 2.64 10.74 5.93
CA VAL A 98 3.98 11.25 6.26
C VAL A 98 5.09 10.26 5.94
N GLY A 99 4.73 8.98 5.71
CA GLY A 99 5.63 7.90 5.39
C GLY A 99 4.96 6.53 5.45
N THR A 100 5.74 5.49 5.20
CA THR A 100 5.32 4.09 5.26
C THR A 100 6.47 3.23 5.78
N GLU A 101 6.18 2.40 6.78
CA GLU A 101 7.08 1.40 7.36
C GLU A 101 8.53 1.86 7.51
N PHE A 102 8.77 3.04 8.10
CA PHE A 102 10.09 3.63 8.22
C PHE A 102 11.10 2.69 8.90
N SER A 103 10.67 1.80 9.80
CA SER A 103 11.58 0.78 10.34
C SER A 103 12.18 -0.14 9.26
N LEU A 104 11.43 -0.41 8.19
CA LEU A 104 11.83 -1.16 7.02
C LEU A 104 12.45 -0.28 5.93
N THR A 105 11.90 0.90 5.66
CA THR A 105 12.22 1.72 4.47
C THR A 105 13.24 2.83 4.76
N ALA A 106 13.31 3.36 5.97
CA ALA A 106 14.26 4.42 6.34
C ALA A 106 15.56 3.89 6.97
N PRO A 107 16.74 4.36 6.53
CA PRO A 107 18.01 3.87 7.03
C PRO A 107 18.21 4.22 8.51
N GLY A 108 18.87 3.33 9.25
CA GLY A 108 19.32 3.59 10.61
C GLY A 108 18.33 3.24 11.73
N LEU A 109 17.10 2.82 11.43
CA LEU A 109 16.17 2.32 12.45
C LEU A 109 16.50 0.86 12.82
N LEU A 110 16.70 0.02 11.82
CA LEU A 110 17.19 -1.34 11.94
C LEU A 110 18.57 -1.52 11.28
N PRO A 111 19.38 -2.50 11.70
CA PRO A 111 20.62 -2.86 11.02
C PRO A 111 20.38 -3.32 9.58
N GLY A 112 21.27 -2.91 8.66
CA GLY A 112 21.25 -3.33 7.26
C GLY A 112 21.14 -2.16 6.27
N ARG A 113 21.86 -2.25 5.15
CA ARG A 113 21.91 -1.19 4.13
C ARG A 113 20.63 -1.10 3.27
N GLY A 114 19.90 -2.20 3.11
CA GLY A 114 18.71 -2.28 2.27
C GLY A 114 17.52 -2.89 3.00
N GLU A 115 16.33 -2.68 2.42
CA GLU A 115 15.06 -3.24 2.91
C GLU A 115 15.13 -4.77 3.01
N PHE A 116 15.74 -5.44 2.03
CA PHE A 116 15.86 -6.90 2.02
C PHE A 116 16.58 -7.45 3.26
N VAL A 117 17.56 -6.74 3.82
CA VAL A 117 18.24 -7.18 5.06
C VAL A 117 17.35 -6.91 6.28
N ARG A 118 16.71 -5.73 6.33
CA ARG A 118 15.85 -5.33 7.45
C ARG A 118 14.60 -6.19 7.57
N ILE A 119 14.00 -6.61 6.46
CA ILE A 119 12.85 -7.52 6.49
C ILE A 119 13.22 -8.88 7.08
N GLN A 120 14.46 -9.37 6.91
CA GLN A 120 14.90 -10.61 7.57
C GLN A 120 14.96 -10.45 9.10
N ILE A 121 15.25 -9.25 9.61
CA ILE A 121 15.23 -8.95 11.04
C ILE A 121 13.77 -8.92 11.53
N ILE A 122 12.90 -8.18 10.84
CA ILE A 122 11.48 -8.02 11.19
C ILE A 122 10.76 -9.37 11.26
N ARG A 123 11.02 -10.26 10.28
CA ARG A 123 10.40 -11.58 10.16
C ARG A 123 10.86 -12.60 11.21
N ARG A 124 11.93 -12.32 11.96
CA ARG A 124 12.49 -13.23 12.96
C ARG A 124 12.23 -12.67 14.36
N PRO A 125 11.16 -13.10 15.08
CA PRO A 125 10.74 -12.48 16.34
C PRO A 125 11.84 -12.39 17.39
N ARG A 126 12.66 -13.44 17.54
CA ARG A 126 13.80 -13.44 18.49
C ARG A 126 14.85 -12.38 18.15
N LEU A 127 15.16 -12.20 16.86
CA LEU A 127 16.12 -11.21 16.40
C LEU A 127 15.54 -9.79 16.47
N ARG A 128 14.27 -9.61 16.07
CA ARG A 128 13.56 -8.33 16.17
C ARG A 128 13.52 -7.80 17.58
N ARG A 129 13.21 -8.65 18.58
CA ARG A 129 13.15 -8.28 20.00
C ARG A 129 14.44 -7.63 20.52
N LEU A 130 15.60 -7.98 19.96
CA LEU A 130 16.89 -7.36 20.32
C LEU A 130 16.98 -5.88 19.91
N PHE A 131 16.26 -5.48 18.86
CA PHE A 131 16.30 -4.12 18.30
C PHE A 131 15.02 -3.32 18.57
N GLU A 132 13.93 -3.96 18.98
CA GLU A 132 12.57 -3.41 19.09
C GLU A 132 12.51 -2.08 19.86
N ARG A 133 13.05 -2.03 21.09
CA ARG A 133 13.08 -0.79 21.89
C ARG A 133 13.83 0.36 21.19
N ARG A 134 14.95 0.05 20.54
CA ARG A 134 15.75 1.05 19.82
C ARG A 134 15.04 1.50 18.54
N MET A 135 14.45 0.56 17.81
CA MET A 135 13.68 0.79 16.60
C MET A 135 12.50 1.71 16.89
N ASN A 136 11.65 1.37 17.86
CA ASN A 136 10.46 2.16 18.19
C ASN A 136 10.80 3.55 18.72
N ARG A 137 11.83 3.70 19.55
CA ARG A 137 12.30 5.02 19.99
C ARG A 137 12.80 5.90 18.82
N ARG A 138 13.55 5.31 17.87
CA ARG A 138 14.03 6.04 16.68
C ARG A 138 12.89 6.36 15.72
N LEU A 139 11.95 5.43 15.58
CA LEU A 139 10.73 5.61 14.80
C LEU A 139 9.88 6.76 15.36
N ALA A 140 9.63 6.78 16.66
CA ALA A 140 8.88 7.86 17.32
C ALA A 140 9.52 9.23 17.07
N ALA A 141 10.86 9.34 17.18
CA ALA A 141 11.57 10.58 16.88
C ALA A 141 11.46 10.99 15.41
N LEU A 142 11.56 10.03 14.48
CA LEU A 142 11.41 10.29 13.05
C LEU A 142 9.98 10.69 12.68
N LEU A 143 8.97 10.04 13.25
CA LEU A 143 7.56 10.37 13.03
C LEU A 143 7.19 11.73 13.60
N ALA A 144 7.69 12.08 14.78
CA ALA A 144 7.54 13.42 15.33
C ALA A 144 8.09 14.47 14.35
N ARG A 145 9.30 14.27 13.84
CA ARG A 145 9.91 15.17 12.85
C ARG A 145 9.14 15.20 11.53
N ALA A 146 8.66 14.07 11.04
CA ALA A 146 7.90 13.99 9.80
C ALA A 146 6.56 14.72 9.93
N CYS A 147 5.88 14.59 11.07
CA CYS A 147 4.64 15.33 11.36
C CYS A 147 4.90 16.84 11.45
N GLU A 148 5.97 17.28 12.11
CA GLU A 148 6.36 18.70 12.15
C GLU A 148 6.54 19.25 10.73
N VAL A 149 7.36 18.59 9.92
CA VAL A 149 7.64 18.99 8.53
C VAL A 149 6.36 19.02 7.69
N ALA A 150 5.49 18.02 7.84
CA ALA A 150 4.21 18.01 7.13
C ALA A 150 3.31 19.16 7.58
N ARG A 151 3.19 19.41 8.89
CA ARG A 151 2.33 20.47 9.45
C ARG A 151 2.83 21.89 9.18
N GLU A 152 4.12 22.07 8.90
CA GLU A 152 4.68 23.36 8.42
C GLU A 152 4.05 23.77 7.08
N HIS A 153 3.56 22.83 6.27
CA HIS A 153 3.09 23.09 4.91
C HIS A 153 1.67 22.60 4.62
N PHE A 154 1.10 21.69 5.42
CA PHE A 154 -0.17 21.03 5.15
C PHE A 154 -1.11 21.05 6.35
N SER A 155 -2.33 21.52 6.13
CA SER A 155 -3.36 21.69 7.16
C SER A 155 -4.47 20.64 7.12
N GLY A 156 -4.37 19.63 6.24
CA GLY A 156 -5.36 18.55 6.13
C GLY A 156 -5.05 17.32 6.99
N PRO A 157 -5.80 16.22 6.80
CA PRO A 157 -5.60 14.97 7.53
C PRO A 157 -4.23 14.32 7.27
N LEU A 158 -3.54 13.97 8.35
CA LEU A 158 -2.29 13.20 8.33
C LEU A 158 -2.51 11.75 8.77
N THR A 159 -1.79 10.85 8.11
CA THR A 159 -1.68 9.44 8.50
C THR A 159 -0.27 8.92 8.24
N TYR A 160 -0.02 7.67 8.60
CA TYR A 160 1.23 6.96 8.41
C TYR A 160 0.92 5.49 8.12
N GLY A 161 1.58 4.89 7.13
CA GLY A 161 1.41 3.47 6.82
C GLY A 161 2.28 2.60 7.72
N ALA A 162 1.77 2.19 8.88
CA ALA A 162 2.54 1.41 9.84
C ALA A 162 2.57 -0.08 9.51
N GLY A 163 3.73 -0.70 9.68
CA GLY A 163 3.81 -2.17 9.72
C GLY A 163 3.25 -2.68 11.05
N PRO A 164 2.64 -3.89 11.12
CA PRO A 164 2.06 -4.43 12.36
C PRO A 164 3.10 -4.75 13.45
N TRP A 165 4.39 -4.56 13.18
CA TRP A 165 5.50 -4.68 14.14
C TRP A 165 5.97 -3.34 14.71
N GLU A 166 5.43 -2.22 14.21
CA GLU A 166 5.78 -0.88 14.68
C GLU A 166 4.83 -0.45 15.80
N ASP A 167 5.41 0.12 16.86
CA ASP A 167 4.64 0.70 17.97
C ASP A 167 4.51 2.22 17.75
N ILE A 168 3.30 2.67 17.43
CA ILE A 168 3.02 4.03 16.98
C ILE A 168 2.15 4.76 18.01
N ASP A 169 2.60 5.95 18.38
CA ASP A 169 1.76 6.94 19.04
C ASP A 169 0.93 7.69 17.99
N TRP A 170 -0.37 7.39 17.96
CA TRP A 170 -1.32 7.94 16.98
C TRP A 170 -1.81 9.36 17.33
N SER A 171 -1.43 9.93 18.48
CA SER A 171 -1.91 11.25 18.93
C SER A 171 -1.61 12.40 17.95
N ARG A 172 -0.60 12.23 17.09
CA ARG A 172 -0.18 13.21 16.06
C ARG A 172 -0.89 13.05 14.71
N PHE A 173 -1.68 11.99 14.57
CA PHE A 173 -2.34 11.62 13.33
C PHE A 173 -3.86 11.73 13.48
N ASP A 174 -4.50 12.04 12.36
CA ASP A 174 -5.96 12.12 12.27
C ASP A 174 -6.57 10.73 12.01
N VAL A 175 -5.80 9.85 11.36
CA VAL A 175 -6.19 8.49 10.99
C VAL A 175 -5.06 7.51 11.29
N ALA A 176 -5.38 6.38 11.90
CA ALA A 176 -4.43 5.28 12.08
C ALA A 176 -4.32 4.44 10.80
N GLY A 177 -3.15 4.46 10.15
CA GLY A 177 -2.89 3.72 8.91
C GLY A 177 -2.04 2.47 9.15
N ILE A 178 -2.52 1.29 8.73
CA ILE A 178 -1.78 0.04 8.99
C ILE A 178 -1.72 -0.84 7.72
N ASN A 179 -0.51 -1.25 7.34
CA ASN A 179 -0.26 -2.22 6.28
C ASN A 179 -0.52 -3.64 6.83
N LEU A 180 -1.77 -4.11 6.76
CA LEU A 180 -2.22 -5.30 7.49
C LEU A 180 -2.55 -6.47 6.57
N TYR A 181 -1.53 -7.28 6.31
CA TYR A 181 -1.67 -8.51 5.53
C TYR A 181 -2.08 -9.72 6.39
N ARG A 182 -3.08 -10.49 5.93
CA ARG A 182 -3.38 -11.80 6.52
C ARG A 182 -2.28 -12.79 6.13
N GLN A 183 -1.75 -13.48 7.13
CA GLN A 183 -0.71 -14.49 6.95
C GLN A 183 -1.03 -15.71 7.81
N GLY A 184 -0.64 -16.89 7.32
CA GLY A 184 -0.94 -18.17 7.95
C GLY A 184 -2.36 -18.65 7.65
N ARG A 185 -2.71 -19.79 8.26
CA ARG A 185 -4.02 -20.44 8.08
C ARG A 185 -5.05 -20.05 9.16
N ASP A 186 -4.62 -19.31 10.18
CA ASP A 186 -5.45 -18.87 11.30
C ASP A 186 -6.22 -17.59 10.93
N THR A 187 -7.28 -17.76 10.14
CA THR A 187 -8.14 -16.66 9.67
C THR A 187 -8.92 -16.02 10.84
N GLU A 188 -9.42 -16.83 11.78
CA GLU A 188 -10.14 -16.32 12.95
C GLU A 188 -9.21 -15.55 13.89
N GLY A 189 -7.98 -16.01 14.09
CA GLY A 189 -7.00 -15.25 14.86
C GLY A 189 -6.63 -13.93 14.19
N TYR A 190 -6.63 -13.85 12.86
CA TYR A 190 -6.49 -12.57 12.16
C TYR A 190 -7.70 -11.65 12.43
N ALA A 191 -8.93 -12.15 12.30
CA ALA A 191 -10.15 -11.39 12.58
C ALA A 191 -10.20 -10.87 14.01
N ARG A 192 -9.86 -11.71 15.00
CA ARG A 192 -9.75 -11.31 16.41
C ARG A 192 -8.72 -10.20 16.62
N ARG A 193 -7.51 -10.32 16.05
CA ARG A 193 -6.49 -9.26 16.14
C ARG A 193 -6.94 -7.96 15.50
N LEU A 194 -7.66 -8.02 14.39
CA LEU A 194 -8.24 -6.85 13.76
C LEU A 194 -9.29 -6.18 14.68
N ARG A 195 -10.21 -6.95 15.27
CA ARG A 195 -11.21 -6.42 16.22
C ARG A 195 -10.54 -5.77 17.44
N GLU A 196 -9.52 -6.42 18.02
CA GLU A 196 -8.73 -5.87 19.13
C GLU A 196 -8.01 -4.58 18.74
N LEU A 197 -7.44 -4.54 17.53
CA LEU A 197 -6.76 -3.37 17.00
C LEU A 197 -7.72 -2.19 16.82
N THR A 198 -8.88 -2.42 16.19
CA THR A 198 -9.91 -1.39 16.01
C THR A 198 -10.43 -0.89 17.36
N ALA A 199 -10.72 -1.78 18.31
CA ALA A 199 -11.24 -1.40 19.63
C ALA A 199 -10.25 -0.61 20.51
N ARG A 200 -8.94 -0.77 20.29
CA ARG A 200 -7.89 -0.07 21.04
C ARG A 200 -7.63 1.35 20.55
N LEU A 201 -7.94 1.65 19.30
CA LEU A 201 -7.63 2.94 18.67
C LEU A 201 -8.72 3.97 19.00
N ASP A 202 -8.29 5.19 19.32
CA ASP A 202 -9.14 6.37 19.51
C ASP A 202 -9.27 7.21 18.22
N ARG A 203 -8.83 6.64 17.10
CA ARG A 203 -8.82 7.23 15.76
C ARG A 203 -9.44 6.24 14.76
N PRO A 204 -10.02 6.73 13.65
CA PRO A 204 -10.43 5.87 12.55
C PRO A 204 -9.26 5.00 12.07
N LEU A 205 -9.49 3.70 11.94
CA LEU A 205 -8.51 2.75 11.40
C LEU A 205 -8.69 2.63 9.89
N VAL A 206 -7.60 2.78 9.14
CA VAL A 206 -7.52 2.50 7.71
C VAL A 206 -6.46 1.45 7.45
N ILE A 207 -6.84 0.38 6.74
CA ILE A 207 -5.87 -0.60 6.24
C ILE A 207 -5.22 -0.02 4.99
N THR A 208 -4.02 0.54 5.13
CA THR A 208 -3.32 1.26 4.06
C THR A 208 -2.72 0.34 3.01
N GLU A 209 -2.61 -0.95 3.30
CA GLU A 209 -2.09 -1.95 2.37
C GLU A 209 -2.55 -3.36 2.75
N PHE A 210 -3.16 -4.08 1.80
CA PHE A 210 -3.41 -5.52 1.90
C PHE A 210 -3.54 -6.15 0.50
N GLY A 211 -3.20 -7.43 0.39
CA GLY A 211 -3.30 -8.19 -0.86
C GLY A 211 -2.52 -9.49 -0.82
N CYS A 212 -2.51 -10.22 -1.92
CA CYS A 212 -1.62 -11.35 -2.15
C CYS A 212 -1.37 -11.52 -3.66
N GLY A 213 -0.44 -12.43 -4.01
CA GLY A 213 -0.25 -12.87 -5.40
C GLY A 213 -1.39 -13.76 -5.91
N ALA A 214 -1.40 -14.00 -7.22
CA ALA A 214 -2.33 -14.84 -7.98
C ALA A 214 -1.77 -16.25 -8.22
N TYR A 215 -1.47 -16.99 -7.15
CA TYR A 215 -1.00 -18.38 -7.23
C TYR A 215 -1.43 -19.20 -6.03
N GLN A 216 -1.45 -20.52 -6.17
CA GLN A 216 -1.87 -21.44 -5.10
C GLN A 216 -1.02 -21.30 -3.82
N GLY A 217 -1.66 -21.03 -2.69
CA GLY A 217 -1.00 -20.81 -1.40
C GLY A 217 -0.46 -19.38 -1.21
N ALA A 218 -0.82 -18.44 -2.08
CA ALA A 218 -0.55 -17.02 -1.89
C ALA A 218 -1.38 -16.44 -0.72
N GLU A 219 -2.60 -16.92 -0.53
CA GLU A 219 -3.55 -16.51 0.52
C GLU A 219 -3.03 -16.78 1.94
N VAL A 220 -2.17 -17.79 2.09
CA VAL A 220 -1.48 -18.12 3.36
C VAL A 220 -0.23 -17.25 3.55
N ARG A 221 0.34 -16.72 2.46
CA ARG A 221 1.58 -15.92 2.50
C ARG A 221 1.31 -14.43 2.68
N GLY A 222 0.19 -13.91 2.18
CA GLY A 222 -0.17 -12.48 2.23
C GLY A 222 0.96 -11.63 1.63
N ALA A 223 1.50 -10.69 2.42
CA ALA A 223 2.68 -9.91 2.04
C ALA A 223 3.88 -10.77 1.59
N GLY A 224 3.96 -12.04 1.99
CA GLY A 224 5.03 -12.94 1.60
C GLY A 224 4.92 -13.48 0.16
N SER A 225 3.90 -13.12 -0.61
CA SER A 225 3.69 -13.66 -1.96
C SER A 225 4.81 -13.30 -2.94
N PHE A 226 5.46 -12.14 -2.80
CA PHE A 226 6.61 -11.77 -3.63
C PHE A 226 7.82 -12.70 -3.47
N PHE A 227 7.90 -13.47 -2.36
CA PHE A 227 8.93 -14.49 -2.19
C PHE A 227 8.70 -15.75 -3.05
N ALA A 228 7.61 -15.84 -3.81
CA ALA A 228 7.48 -16.85 -4.85
C ALA A 228 8.52 -16.67 -5.96
N VAL A 229 8.99 -15.44 -6.18
CA VAL A 229 10.06 -15.13 -7.12
C VAL A 229 11.43 -15.43 -6.52
N ASN A 230 12.28 -16.10 -7.28
CA ASN A 230 13.70 -16.20 -7.03
C ASN A 230 14.46 -15.04 -7.70
N TRP A 231 14.60 -13.94 -6.96
CA TRP A 231 15.34 -12.74 -7.38
C TRP A 231 16.85 -12.95 -7.55
N PHE A 232 17.38 -14.09 -7.11
CA PHE A 232 18.80 -14.43 -7.27
C PHE A 232 19.07 -15.25 -8.54
N ALA A 233 18.04 -15.60 -9.31
CA ALA A 233 18.22 -16.19 -10.63
C ALA A 233 18.36 -15.11 -11.69
N ASP A 234 19.06 -15.44 -12.78
CA ASP A 234 19.17 -14.60 -13.95
C ASP A 234 18.63 -15.37 -15.19
N PRO A 235 17.55 -14.89 -15.84
CA PRO A 235 16.65 -13.84 -15.34
C PRO A 235 15.88 -14.32 -14.08
N PRO A 236 15.29 -13.37 -13.30
CA PRO A 236 14.41 -13.71 -12.19
C PRO A 236 13.29 -14.64 -12.64
N ARG A 237 12.95 -15.62 -11.81
CA ARG A 237 11.99 -16.67 -12.15
C ARG A 237 11.22 -17.14 -10.94
N LEU A 238 10.00 -17.64 -11.13
CA LEU A 238 9.23 -18.28 -10.08
C LEU A 238 9.97 -19.51 -9.53
N ARG A 239 9.82 -19.75 -8.24
CA ARG A 239 10.28 -21.00 -7.61
C ARG A 239 9.46 -22.18 -8.12
N LYS A 240 10.06 -23.37 -8.10
CA LYS A 240 9.37 -24.61 -8.52
C LYS A 240 8.09 -24.83 -7.73
N GLY A 241 7.03 -25.25 -8.42
CA GLY A 241 5.72 -25.58 -7.83
C GLY A 241 4.79 -24.39 -7.60
N ILE A 242 5.16 -23.18 -8.04
CA ILE A 242 4.24 -22.05 -8.11
C ILE A 242 3.31 -22.26 -9.31
N VAL A 243 2.01 -22.34 -9.05
CA VAL A 243 0.96 -22.52 -10.05
C VAL A 243 0.05 -21.30 -10.00
N ARG A 244 -0.04 -20.58 -11.13
CA ARG A 244 -0.91 -19.41 -11.28
C ARG A 244 -2.37 -19.80 -11.01
N ASP A 245 -3.05 -18.97 -10.23
CA ASP A 245 -4.46 -19.11 -9.88
C ASP A 245 -4.99 -17.73 -9.45
N GLU A 246 -5.66 -17.02 -10.36
CA GLU A 246 -6.21 -15.68 -10.08
C GLU A 246 -7.37 -15.72 -9.10
N SER A 247 -8.11 -16.83 -9.05
CA SER A 247 -9.24 -17.02 -8.14
C SER A 247 -8.80 -17.00 -6.67
N VAL A 248 -7.55 -17.36 -6.39
CA VAL A 248 -6.95 -17.26 -5.05
C VAL A 248 -6.83 -15.80 -4.61
N GLN A 249 -6.30 -14.94 -5.49
CA GLN A 249 -6.18 -13.51 -5.21
C GLN A 249 -7.55 -12.87 -5.05
N ALA A 250 -8.48 -13.16 -5.98
CA ALA A 250 -9.85 -12.66 -5.94
C ALA A 250 -10.56 -13.00 -4.62
N ARG A 251 -10.58 -14.28 -4.23
CA ARG A 251 -11.19 -14.72 -2.95
C ARG A 251 -10.53 -14.06 -1.74
N TYR A 252 -9.20 -13.99 -1.70
CA TYR A 252 -8.47 -13.37 -0.59
C TYR A 252 -8.87 -11.89 -0.39
N LEU A 253 -8.99 -11.12 -1.48
CA LEU A 253 -9.38 -9.71 -1.41
C LEU A 253 -10.83 -9.55 -0.96
N VAL A 254 -11.77 -10.31 -1.53
CA VAL A 254 -13.19 -10.26 -1.14
C VAL A 254 -13.39 -10.64 0.33
N GLU A 255 -12.76 -11.73 0.79
CA GLU A 255 -12.84 -12.16 2.19
C GLU A 255 -12.37 -11.07 3.16
N LEU A 256 -11.26 -10.39 2.86
CA LEU A 256 -10.74 -9.33 3.72
C LEU A 256 -11.57 -8.06 3.64
N LEU A 257 -12.07 -7.68 2.46
CA LEU A 257 -12.98 -6.54 2.32
C LEU A 257 -14.27 -6.74 3.12
N HIS A 258 -14.86 -7.94 3.05
CA HIS A 258 -16.03 -8.29 3.85
C HIS A 258 -15.71 -8.22 5.35
N LEU A 259 -14.58 -8.79 5.78
CA LEU A 259 -14.15 -8.72 7.18
C LEU A 259 -13.94 -7.27 7.66
N TYR A 260 -13.32 -6.42 6.85
CA TYR A 260 -13.11 -5.00 7.20
C TYR A 260 -14.42 -4.24 7.33
N GLN A 261 -15.40 -4.55 6.48
CA GLN A 261 -16.76 -4.02 6.60
C GLN A 261 -17.45 -4.51 7.88
N GLU A 262 -17.41 -5.81 8.18
CA GLU A 262 -17.99 -6.42 9.39
C GLU A 262 -17.42 -5.81 10.67
N VAL A 263 -16.10 -5.63 10.74
CA VAL A 263 -15.42 -5.07 11.91
C VAL A 263 -15.60 -3.55 12.02
N GLY A 264 -16.09 -2.88 10.98
CA GLY A 264 -16.28 -1.43 10.97
C GLY A 264 -14.99 -0.64 10.81
N VAL A 265 -14.03 -1.17 10.04
CA VAL A 265 -12.84 -0.41 9.62
C VAL A 265 -13.28 0.79 8.78
N HIS A 266 -12.68 1.96 8.99
CA HIS A 266 -13.06 3.19 8.30
C HIS A 266 -12.73 3.13 6.80
N GLY A 267 -11.63 2.48 6.45
CA GLY A 267 -11.15 2.39 5.07
C GLY A 267 -10.17 1.26 4.81
N ALA A 268 -10.05 0.88 3.54
CA ALA A 268 -9.02 -0.07 3.12
C ALA A 268 -8.51 0.24 1.71
N PHE A 269 -7.22 0.00 1.47
CA PHE A 269 -6.57 0.15 0.17
C PHE A 269 -6.05 -1.21 -0.31
N VAL A 270 -6.66 -1.72 -1.38
CA VAL A 270 -6.14 -2.88 -2.10
C VAL A 270 -4.76 -2.50 -2.65
N PHE A 271 -3.75 -3.31 -2.34
CA PHE A 271 -2.43 -3.21 -2.95
C PHE A 271 -2.36 -4.25 -4.05
N THR A 272 -2.33 -3.88 -5.33
CA THR A 272 -2.34 -2.53 -5.94
C THR A 272 -3.02 -2.57 -7.31
N PHE A 273 -3.20 -1.43 -8.00
CA PHE A 273 -3.80 -1.42 -9.34
C PHE A 273 -2.95 -2.24 -10.33
N THR A 274 -1.70 -1.84 -10.57
CA THR A 274 -0.77 -2.46 -11.53
C THR A 274 0.64 -2.63 -10.95
N MET A 275 1.38 -3.62 -11.45
CA MET A 275 2.77 -3.90 -11.05
C MET A 275 3.65 -4.25 -12.28
N PRO A 276 4.19 -3.25 -13.00
CA PRO A 276 5.08 -3.48 -14.15
C PRO A 276 6.33 -4.28 -13.83
N ASP A 277 6.85 -4.16 -12.61
CA ASP A 277 8.04 -4.91 -12.15
C ASP A 277 7.77 -6.41 -11.98
N PHE A 278 6.52 -6.85 -12.16
CA PHE A 278 6.07 -8.24 -12.15
C PHE A 278 5.41 -8.55 -13.51
N PRO A 279 6.20 -8.64 -14.60
CA PRO A 279 5.65 -8.83 -15.94
C PRO A 279 5.05 -10.23 -16.09
N HIS A 280 4.09 -10.32 -17.02
CA HIS A 280 3.57 -11.59 -17.47
C HIS A 280 4.50 -12.26 -18.48
N HIS A 281 4.48 -13.59 -18.50
CA HIS A 281 5.20 -14.38 -19.49
C HIS A 281 4.45 -15.68 -19.83
N GLU A 282 4.57 -16.14 -21.07
CA GLU A 282 3.90 -17.38 -21.53
C GLU A 282 4.50 -18.64 -20.87
N ASP A 283 5.82 -18.68 -20.71
CA ASP A 283 6.49 -19.69 -19.87
C ASP A 283 6.17 -19.42 -18.38
N PRO A 284 5.47 -20.34 -17.69
CA PRO A 284 5.09 -20.17 -16.29
C PRO A 284 6.27 -19.99 -15.34
N ALA A 285 7.47 -20.44 -15.69
CA ALA A 285 8.66 -20.21 -14.86
C ALA A 285 9.02 -18.72 -14.77
N PHE A 286 8.67 -17.93 -15.77
CA PHE A 286 9.00 -16.50 -15.86
C PHE A 286 7.78 -15.58 -15.70
N ASP A 287 6.58 -16.13 -15.46
CA ASP A 287 5.35 -15.37 -15.23
C ASP A 287 5.35 -14.71 -13.84
N LEU A 288 6.17 -13.67 -13.65
CA LEU A 288 6.32 -12.99 -12.35
C LEU A 288 5.01 -12.35 -11.90
N ASP A 289 4.12 -11.97 -12.82
CA ASP A 289 2.79 -11.44 -12.54
C ASP A 289 1.97 -12.34 -11.59
N ALA A 290 2.18 -13.66 -11.62
CA ALA A 290 1.55 -14.59 -10.69
C ALA A 290 1.91 -14.25 -9.23
N ALA A 291 3.15 -13.82 -8.96
CA ALA A 291 3.59 -13.38 -7.63
C ALA A 291 3.29 -11.91 -7.33
N GLY A 292 2.86 -11.14 -8.34
CA GLY A 292 2.50 -9.74 -8.26
C GLY A 292 1.12 -9.53 -7.63
N PHE A 293 0.95 -8.38 -7.00
CA PHE A 293 -0.24 -8.01 -6.24
C PHE A 293 -1.22 -7.15 -7.06
N GLY A 294 -0.82 -6.76 -8.28
CA GLY A 294 -1.66 -6.01 -9.21
C GLY A 294 -2.99 -6.71 -9.46
N VAL A 295 -4.10 -5.96 -9.44
CA VAL A 295 -5.42 -6.44 -9.88
C VAL A 295 -5.56 -6.41 -11.41
N VAL A 296 -4.67 -5.68 -12.09
CA VAL A 296 -4.47 -5.77 -13.54
C VAL A 296 -3.09 -6.31 -13.87
N ARG A 297 -2.97 -6.92 -15.04
CA ARG A 297 -1.73 -7.43 -15.62
C ARG A 297 -1.26 -6.48 -16.73
N PRO A 298 -0.08 -5.87 -16.63
CA PRO A 298 0.43 -4.97 -17.68
C PRO A 298 0.71 -5.73 -18.98
N THR A 299 0.52 -5.06 -20.12
CA THR A 299 0.98 -5.57 -21.43
C THR A 299 2.50 -5.50 -21.54
N ALA A 300 3.10 -6.29 -22.44
CA ALA A 300 4.56 -6.36 -22.57
C ALA A 300 5.22 -5.02 -22.95
N ASP A 301 4.52 -4.17 -23.68
CA ASP A 301 4.94 -2.81 -24.05
C ASP A 301 4.65 -1.75 -22.97
N LEU A 302 4.00 -2.16 -21.87
CA LEU A 302 3.53 -1.30 -20.77
C LEU A 302 2.55 -0.20 -21.22
N ALA A 303 2.02 -0.27 -22.44
CA ALA A 303 1.08 0.72 -22.97
C ALA A 303 -0.35 0.51 -22.43
N SER A 304 -0.67 -0.70 -22.00
CA SER A 304 -1.99 -1.08 -21.51
C SER A 304 -1.90 -2.17 -20.43
N TRP A 305 -3.06 -2.68 -20.03
CA TRP A 305 -3.20 -3.77 -19.08
C TRP A 305 -4.46 -4.59 -19.38
N VAL A 306 -4.52 -5.79 -18.81
CA VAL A 306 -5.68 -6.70 -18.88
C VAL A 306 -6.17 -6.94 -17.44
N PRO A 307 -7.48 -6.83 -17.16
CA PRO A 307 -8.01 -7.11 -15.82
C PRO A 307 -7.79 -8.58 -15.44
N LYS A 308 -7.42 -8.83 -14.18
CA LYS A 308 -7.42 -10.17 -13.58
C LYS A 308 -8.78 -10.48 -12.98
N GLU A 309 -9.03 -11.73 -12.59
CA GLU A 309 -10.23 -12.08 -11.80
C GLU A 309 -10.39 -11.20 -10.54
N ALA A 310 -9.27 -10.81 -9.93
CA ALA A 310 -9.26 -9.92 -8.76
C ALA A 310 -9.83 -8.52 -9.05
N PHE A 311 -9.69 -7.99 -10.27
CA PHE A 311 -10.28 -6.70 -10.65
C PHE A 311 -11.80 -6.77 -10.56
N HIS A 312 -12.40 -7.77 -11.20
CA HIS A 312 -13.85 -7.95 -11.22
C HIS A 312 -14.40 -8.23 -9.82
N ALA A 313 -13.74 -9.10 -9.05
CA ALA A 313 -14.17 -9.42 -7.70
C ALA A 313 -14.14 -8.21 -6.74
N VAL A 314 -13.13 -7.32 -6.88
CA VAL A 314 -13.08 -6.07 -6.10
C VAL A 314 -14.15 -5.08 -6.57
N ALA A 315 -14.34 -4.93 -7.89
CA ALA A 315 -15.38 -4.07 -8.45
C ALA A 315 -16.77 -4.44 -7.93
N ASP A 316 -17.12 -5.73 -7.99
CA ASP A 316 -18.41 -6.24 -7.51
C ASP A 316 -18.61 -5.95 -6.01
N GLN A 317 -17.57 -6.16 -5.19
CA GLN A 317 -17.61 -5.90 -3.75
C GLN A 317 -17.76 -4.40 -3.44
N TYR A 318 -17.12 -3.53 -4.23
CA TYR A 318 -17.20 -2.08 -4.03
C TYR A 318 -18.52 -1.48 -4.52
N ALA A 319 -19.07 -1.97 -5.63
CA ALA A 319 -20.40 -1.62 -6.12
C ALA A 319 -21.51 -2.02 -5.13
N ALA A 320 -21.42 -3.21 -4.53
CA ALA A 320 -22.40 -3.68 -3.53
C ALA A 320 -22.46 -2.79 -2.28
N GLY A 321 -21.40 -2.03 -1.98
CA GLY A 321 -21.35 -1.07 -0.88
C GLY A 321 -21.84 0.34 -1.23
N GLU A 322 -22.38 0.56 -2.44
CA GLU A 322 -23.02 1.82 -2.84
C GLU A 322 -24.50 1.92 -2.43
N GLY A 323 -25.13 0.80 -2.09
CA GLY A 323 -26.50 0.73 -1.57
C GLY A 323 -26.59 0.89 -0.06
#